data_AF-A0A420CZC2-F1
#
_entry.id   AF-A0A420CZC2-F1
#
_cell.length_a   1.000
_cell.length_b   1.000
_cell.length_c   1.000
_cell.angle_alpha   90.00
_cell.angle_beta   90.00
_cell.angle_gamma   90.00
#
_symmetry.space_group_name_H-M   'P 1'
#
loop_
_entity.id
_entity.type
_entity.pdbx_description
1 polymer ?
#
loop_
_entity_poly.entity_id
_entity_poly.type
_entity_poly.pdbx_seq_one_letter_code
_entity_poly.pdbx_strand_id
1 'polypeptide(L)'
;MKVWLAAILIAPLIVALFLATRFFAEIEDYRAIDWLSITGTVFGYYGVVFSAYAALGVREISNRYFAKMRLPEIRKQVESLASRLSILAESTTDKAVSDRIFSEITVTLESLKKIDGYRRSKLIDQSLTHTSKVLTWVQSNRSTPLKVTLCDDLWPLYANLNTMNSQIMTAIEEERAR
;
A
#
# COMPACT_ATOMS: atom_id res chain seq x y z
N MET A 1 -2.89 0.45 17.79
CA MET A 1 -3.34 -0.95 17.64
C MET A 1 -3.39 -1.72 18.96
N LYS A 2 -2.35 -1.66 19.82
CA LYS A 2 -2.33 -2.36 21.13
C LYS A 2 -3.49 -2.01 22.07
N VAL A 3 -3.96 -0.75 22.08
CA VAL A 3 -5.08 -0.30 22.94
C VAL A 3 -6.44 -0.88 22.52
N TRP A 4 -6.67 -1.09 21.21
CA TRP A 4 -7.90 -1.70 20.71
C TRP A 4 -7.98 -3.20 21.04
N LEU A 5 -6.85 -3.90 20.98
CA LEU A 5 -6.74 -5.29 21.42
C LEU A 5 -7.03 -5.44 22.91
N ALA A 6 -6.51 -4.54 23.75
CA ALA A 6 -6.81 -4.52 25.18
C ALA A 6 -8.29 -4.26 25.43
N ALA A 7 -8.92 -3.32 24.73
CA ALA A 7 -10.35 -3.03 24.88
C ALA A 7 -11.26 -4.21 24.49
N ILE A 8 -10.93 -4.93 23.39
CA ILE A 8 -11.68 -6.12 22.94
C ILE A 8 -11.49 -7.32 23.89
N LEU A 9 -10.34 -7.41 24.56
CA LEU A 9 -10.06 -8.42 25.59
C LEU A 9 -10.72 -8.10 26.94
N ILE A 10 -10.84 -6.81 27.30
CA ILE A 10 -11.34 -6.37 28.60
C ILE A 10 -12.87 -6.19 28.60
N ALA A 11 -13.48 -5.79 27.48
CA ALA A 11 -14.93 -5.65 27.35
C ALA A 11 -15.75 -6.89 27.79
N PRO A 12 -15.42 -8.13 27.36
CA PRO A 12 -16.14 -9.32 27.83
C PRO A 12 -15.86 -9.62 29.30
N LEU A 13 -14.68 -9.26 29.83
CA LEU A 13 -14.36 -9.42 31.25
C LEU A 13 -15.24 -8.49 32.11
N ILE A 14 -15.47 -7.26 31.65
CA ILE A 14 -16.38 -6.29 32.31
C ILE A 14 -17.83 -6.76 32.21
N VAL A 15 -18.26 -7.24 31.04
CA VAL A 15 -19.63 -7.78 30.86
C VAL A 15 -19.84 -9.04 31.70
N ALA A 16 -18.85 -9.93 31.77
CA ALA A 16 -18.88 -11.11 32.62
C ALA A 16 -18.86 -10.74 34.12
N LEU A 17 -18.11 -9.72 34.55
CA LEU A 17 -18.14 -9.20 35.93
C LEU A 17 -19.48 -8.53 36.25
N PHE A 18 -20.07 -7.80 35.30
CA PHE A 18 -21.36 -7.14 35.47
C PHE A 18 -22.52 -8.14 35.51
N LEU A 19 -22.44 -9.19 34.70
CA LEU A 19 -23.36 -10.33 34.76
C LEU A 19 -23.14 -11.12 36.06
N ALA A 20 -21.90 -11.42 36.44
CA ALA A 20 -21.58 -12.14 37.67
C ALA A 20 -22.07 -11.41 38.93
N THR A 21 -22.01 -10.08 38.97
CA THR A 21 -22.54 -9.28 40.09
C THR A 21 -24.07 -9.29 40.16
N ARG A 22 -24.80 -9.49 39.05
CA ARG A 22 -26.23 -9.77 39.07
C ARG A 22 -26.55 -11.24 39.40
N PHE A 23 -25.73 -12.19 38.94
CA PHE A 23 -25.93 -13.62 39.17
C PHE A 23 -25.57 -14.07 40.60
N PHE A 24 -24.64 -13.40 41.28
CA PHE A 24 -24.27 -13.71 42.67
C PHE A 24 -25.38 -13.38 43.69
N ALA A 25 -26.46 -12.71 43.30
CA ALA A 25 -27.61 -12.46 44.16
C ALA A 25 -28.60 -13.64 44.24
N GLU A 26 -28.52 -14.63 43.31
CA GLU A 26 -29.48 -15.74 43.16
C GLU A 26 -28.75 -17.10 43.02
N ILE A 27 -27.81 -17.42 43.93
CA ILE A 27 -26.91 -18.58 43.79
C ILE A 27 -27.61 -19.95 44.00
N GLU A 28 -28.81 -19.99 44.59
CA GLU A 28 -29.40 -21.26 45.04
C GLU A 28 -29.98 -22.18 43.95
N ASP A 29 -30.17 -21.74 42.70
CA ASP A 29 -30.94 -22.53 41.70
C ASP A 29 -30.24 -22.80 40.34
N TYR A 30 -28.92 -22.61 40.25
CA TYR A 30 -28.20 -22.83 38.99
C TYR A 30 -27.81 -24.30 38.76
N ARG A 31 -28.23 -24.85 37.61
CA ARG A 31 -27.87 -26.19 37.17
C ARG A 31 -26.49 -26.19 36.52
N ALA A 32 -25.76 -27.31 36.58
CA ALA A 32 -24.44 -27.47 35.96
C ALA A 32 -24.41 -27.15 34.45
N ILE A 33 -25.56 -27.22 33.78
CA ILE A 33 -25.74 -26.90 32.36
C ILE A 33 -25.55 -25.40 32.09
N ASP A 34 -26.00 -24.52 32.98
CA ASP A 34 -25.91 -23.07 32.78
C ASP A 34 -24.46 -22.58 32.86
N TRP A 35 -23.66 -23.17 33.76
CA TRP A 35 -22.22 -22.94 33.83
C TRP A 35 -21.48 -23.41 32.58
N LEU A 36 -21.91 -24.53 31.99
CA LEU A 36 -21.35 -25.03 30.74
C LEU A 36 -21.67 -24.11 29.55
N SER A 37 -22.86 -23.51 29.51
CA SER A 37 -23.23 -22.53 28.49
C SER A 37 -22.45 -21.23 28.61
N ILE A 38 -22.24 -20.72 29.83
CA ILE A 38 -21.44 -19.51 30.07
C ILE A 38 -19.99 -19.75 29.65
N THR A 39 -19.39 -20.84 30.11
CA THR A 39 -18.00 -21.20 29.74
C THR A 39 -17.86 -21.41 28.23
N GLY A 40 -18.80 -22.12 27.59
CA GLY A 40 -18.83 -22.30 26.14
C GLY A 40 -18.92 -21.00 25.36
N THR A 41 -19.72 -20.03 25.85
CA THR A 41 -19.84 -18.71 25.23
C THR A 41 -18.55 -17.91 25.34
N VAL A 42 -17.88 -17.96 26.49
CA VAL A 42 -16.58 -17.31 26.71
C VAL A 42 -15.51 -17.91 25.79
N PHE A 43 -15.40 -19.24 25.71
CA PHE A 43 -14.47 -19.91 24.82
C PHE A 43 -14.77 -19.63 23.33
N GLY A 44 -16.04 -19.60 22.95
CA GLY A 44 -16.46 -19.24 21.59
C GLY A 44 -16.04 -17.81 21.19
N TYR A 45 -16.23 -16.85 22.10
CA TYR A 45 -15.78 -15.47 21.88
C TYR A 45 -14.27 -15.38 21.71
N TYR A 46 -13.49 -16.01 22.61
CA TYR A 46 -12.04 -16.05 22.47
C TYR A 46 -11.62 -16.70 21.13
N GLY A 47 -12.28 -17.78 20.72
CA GLY A 47 -12.05 -18.41 19.41
C GLY A 47 -12.22 -17.44 18.24
N VAL A 48 -13.28 -16.63 18.26
CA VAL A 48 -13.51 -15.59 17.22
C VAL A 48 -12.43 -14.52 17.26
N VAL A 49 -12.04 -14.04 18.43
CA VAL A 49 -10.97 -13.02 18.57
C VAL A 49 -9.63 -13.54 18.08
N PHE A 50 -9.26 -14.77 18.45
CA PHE A 50 -8.01 -15.40 17.97
C PHE A 50 -8.05 -15.66 16.47
N SER A 51 -9.19 -16.08 15.91
CA SER A 51 -9.36 -16.27 14.47
C SER A 51 -9.21 -14.94 13.72
N ALA A 52 -9.86 -13.88 14.18
CA ALA A 52 -9.73 -12.55 13.60
C ALA A 52 -8.28 -12.02 13.70
N TYR A 53 -7.63 -12.22 14.85
CA TYR A 53 -6.23 -11.83 15.04
C TYR A 53 -5.29 -12.60 14.10
N ALA A 54 -5.48 -13.91 13.98
CA ALA A 54 -4.72 -14.75 13.06
C ALA A 54 -4.94 -14.30 11.60
N ALA A 55 -6.18 -13.99 11.20
CA ALA A 55 -6.49 -13.49 9.87
C ALA A 55 -5.79 -12.15 9.56
N LEU A 56 -5.74 -11.23 10.53
CA LEU A 56 -4.99 -9.98 10.40
C LEU A 56 -3.49 -10.22 10.25
N GLY A 57 -2.92 -11.12 11.06
CA GLY A 57 -1.51 -11.49 10.98
C GLY A 57 -1.14 -12.12 9.63
N VAL A 58 -1.97 -13.04 9.13
CA VAL A 58 -1.78 -13.65 7.81
C VAL A 58 -1.84 -12.61 6.69
N ARG A 59 -2.77 -11.64 6.78
CA ARG A 59 -2.86 -10.54 5.81
C ARG A 59 -1.60 -9.69 5.80
N GLU A 60 -1.04 -9.35 6.96
CA GLU A 60 0.19 -8.55 7.03
C GLU A 60 1.39 -9.29 6.41
N ILE A 61 1.54 -10.59 6.72
CA ILE A 61 2.60 -11.43 6.13
C ILE A 61 2.40 -11.57 4.61
N SER A 62 1.17 -11.77 4.16
CA SER A 62 0.83 -11.90 2.75
C SER A 62 1.17 -10.62 1.98
N ASN A 63 0.76 -9.45 2.48
CA ASN A 63 1.07 -8.16 1.89
C ASN A 63 2.58 -7.93 1.79
N ARG A 64 3.33 -8.26 2.85
CA ARG A 64 4.79 -8.17 2.85
C ARG A 64 5.42 -9.05 1.77
N TYR A 65 4.94 -10.29 1.64
CA TYR A 65 5.43 -11.23 0.64
C TYR A 65 5.12 -10.76 -0.80
N PHE A 66 3.91 -10.23 -1.03
CA PHE A 66 3.54 -9.64 -2.32
C PHE A 66 4.39 -8.41 -2.67
N ALA A 67 4.65 -7.52 -1.71
CA ALA A 67 5.54 -6.38 -1.90
C ALA A 67 6.96 -6.84 -2.26
N LYS A 68 7.51 -7.82 -1.52
CA LYS A 68 8.84 -8.38 -1.76
C LYS A 68 9.01 -8.97 -3.16
N MET A 69 7.97 -9.59 -3.72
CA MET A 69 8.00 -10.13 -5.08
C MET A 69 7.84 -9.06 -6.17
N ARG A 70 6.93 -8.10 -5.99
CA ARG A 70 6.56 -7.15 -7.06
C ARG A 70 7.48 -5.94 -7.14
N LEU A 71 8.03 -5.48 -6.02
CA LEU A 71 8.88 -4.29 -5.97
C LEU A 71 10.14 -4.40 -6.87
N PRO A 72 10.88 -5.53 -6.92
CA PRO A 72 12.03 -5.66 -7.81
C PRO A 72 11.69 -5.56 -9.29
N GLU A 73 10.53 -6.07 -9.71
CA GLU A 73 10.09 -5.99 -11.10
C GLU A 73 9.73 -4.54 -11.47
N ILE A 74 8.94 -3.87 -10.63
CA ILE A 74 8.57 -2.47 -10.84
C ILE A 74 9.82 -1.57 -10.82
N ARG A 75 10.79 -1.86 -9.95
CA ARG A 75 12.07 -1.14 -9.93
C ARG A 75 12.74 -1.16 -11.30
N LYS A 76 12.87 -2.35 -11.92
CA LYS A 76 13.47 -2.50 -13.25
C LYS A 76 12.69 -1.73 -14.32
N GLN A 77 11.35 -1.70 -14.21
CA GLN A 77 10.51 -0.90 -15.09
C GLN A 77 10.73 0.60 -14.90
N VAL A 78 10.78 1.09 -13.65
CA VAL A 78 11.05 2.51 -13.36
C VAL A 78 12.43 2.91 -13.86
N GLU A 79 13.45 2.07 -13.67
CA GLU A 79 14.81 2.29 -14.15
C GLU A 79 14.90 2.32 -15.68
N SER A 80 14.22 1.39 -16.37
CA SER A 80 14.17 1.38 -17.83
C SER A 80 13.37 2.55 -18.41
N LEU A 81 12.32 2.98 -17.72
CA LEU A 81 11.56 4.17 -18.10
C LEU A 81 12.36 5.45 -17.89
N ALA A 82 13.13 5.56 -16.81
CA ALA A 82 14.01 6.70 -16.58
C ALA A 82 15.09 6.80 -17.66
N SER A 83 15.73 5.69 -18.04
CA SER A 83 16.74 5.69 -19.11
C SER A 83 16.13 6.02 -20.48
N ARG A 84 14.96 5.45 -20.81
CA ARG A 84 14.22 5.80 -22.03
C ARG A 84 13.78 7.25 -22.05
N LEU A 85 13.35 7.80 -20.92
CA LEU A 85 12.97 9.22 -20.79
C LEU A 85 14.18 10.14 -21.05
N SER A 86 15.37 9.77 -20.57
CA SER A 86 16.60 10.51 -20.86
C SER A 86 16.97 10.50 -22.35
N ILE A 87 16.74 9.39 -23.05
CA ILE A 87 16.95 9.32 -24.51
C ILE A 87 15.89 10.15 -25.23
N LEU A 88 14.63 10.07 -24.77
CA LEU A 88 13.52 10.82 -25.33
C LEU A 88 13.68 12.33 -25.16
N ALA A 89 14.38 12.77 -24.12
CA ALA A 89 14.66 14.18 -23.87
C ALA A 89 15.30 14.87 -25.09
N GLU A 90 16.27 14.20 -25.74
CA GLU A 90 16.96 14.70 -26.93
C GLU A 90 16.16 14.53 -28.23
N SER A 91 15.04 13.81 -28.19
CA SER A 91 14.18 13.63 -29.34
C SER A 91 13.25 14.83 -29.56
N THR A 92 12.67 14.87 -30.76
CA THR A 92 11.68 15.88 -31.16
C THR A 92 10.28 15.48 -30.73
N THR A 93 9.40 16.46 -30.50
CA THR A 93 8.02 16.25 -30.04
C THR A 93 7.20 15.31 -30.92
N ASP A 94 7.39 15.33 -32.23
CA ASP A 94 6.74 14.42 -33.19
C ASP A 94 7.04 12.94 -32.88
N LYS A 95 8.31 12.63 -32.59
CA LYS A 95 8.74 11.28 -32.18
C LYS A 95 8.23 10.95 -30.79
N ALA A 96 8.26 11.90 -29.87
CA ALA A 96 7.80 11.69 -28.50
C ALA A 96 6.29 11.43 -28.36
N VAL A 97 5.46 12.00 -29.23
CA VAL A 97 4.01 11.67 -29.28
C VAL A 97 3.79 10.22 -29.70
N SER A 98 4.62 9.70 -30.60
CA SER A 98 4.49 8.32 -31.09
C SER A 98 4.97 7.28 -30.09
N ASP A 99 5.80 7.69 -29.12
CA ASP A 99 6.32 6.81 -28.10
C ASP A 99 5.29 6.56 -27.00
N ARG A 100 5.21 5.32 -26.52
CA ARG A 100 4.28 4.90 -25.47
C ARG A 100 4.83 5.14 -24.06
N ILE A 101 6.02 5.73 -23.93
CA ILE A 101 6.71 5.99 -22.65
C ILE A 101 5.79 6.65 -21.62
N PHE A 102 5.04 7.71 -21.96
CA PHE A 102 4.21 8.41 -20.98
C PHE A 102 3.04 7.57 -20.44
N SER A 103 2.45 6.74 -21.29
CA SER A 103 1.41 5.79 -20.89
C SER A 103 2.00 4.68 -20.01
N GLU A 104 3.18 4.17 -20.37
CA GLU A 104 3.89 3.17 -19.57
C GLU A 104 4.28 3.72 -18.18
N ILE A 105 4.79 4.95 -18.11
CA ILE A 105 5.08 5.64 -16.84
C ILE A 105 3.82 5.69 -15.99
N THR A 106 2.69 6.12 -16.56
CA THR A 106 1.42 6.23 -15.84
C THR A 106 1.00 4.87 -15.25
N VAL A 107 1.03 3.81 -16.07
CA VAL A 107 0.65 2.45 -15.64
C VAL A 107 1.59 1.91 -14.56
N THR A 108 2.90 2.08 -14.71
CA THR A 108 3.89 1.62 -13.72
C THR A 108 3.78 2.39 -12.40
N LEU A 109 3.49 3.70 -12.45
CA LEU A 109 3.26 4.51 -11.25
C LEU A 109 1.96 4.13 -10.54
N GLU A 110 0.89 3.87 -11.27
CA GLU A 110 -0.37 3.37 -10.70
C GLU A 110 -0.23 1.97 -10.11
N SER A 111 0.54 1.09 -10.74
CA SER A 111 0.79 -0.25 -10.21
C SER A 111 1.60 -0.19 -8.91
N LEU A 112 2.59 0.71 -8.84
CA LEU A 112 3.36 0.98 -7.62
C LEU A 112 2.47 1.52 -6.50
N LYS A 113 1.49 2.38 -6.80
CA LYS A 113 0.53 2.93 -5.83
C LYS A 113 -0.34 1.86 -5.18
N LYS A 114 -0.60 0.76 -5.89
CA LYS A 114 -1.43 -0.37 -5.42
C LYS A 114 -0.67 -1.37 -4.53
N ILE A 115 0.65 -1.22 -4.38
CA ILE A 115 1.44 -2.12 -3.53
C ILE A 115 1.31 -1.70 -2.07
N ASP A 116 0.60 -2.51 -1.29
CA ASP A 116 0.55 -2.44 0.16
C ASP A 116 1.96 -2.58 0.74
N GLY A 117 2.51 -1.46 1.23
CA GLY A 117 3.88 -1.38 1.76
C GLY A 117 4.66 -0.18 1.21
N TYR A 118 4.34 0.30 0.01
CA TYR A 118 4.98 1.48 -0.56
C TYR A 118 4.30 2.77 -0.08
N ARG A 119 4.75 3.31 1.05
CA ARG A 119 4.13 4.47 1.74
C ARG A 119 4.48 5.84 1.14
N ARG A 120 4.56 5.95 -0.19
CA ARG A 120 5.02 7.19 -0.86
C ARG A 120 4.07 7.65 -1.97
N SER A 121 2.77 7.63 -1.69
CA SER A 121 1.72 8.09 -2.61
C SER A 121 1.96 9.51 -3.13
N LYS A 122 2.44 10.43 -2.29
CA LYS A 122 2.71 11.82 -2.70
C LYS A 122 3.70 11.94 -3.85
N LEU A 123 4.79 11.17 -3.83
CA LEU A 123 5.80 11.19 -4.89
C LEU A 123 5.22 10.62 -6.19
N ILE A 124 4.41 9.56 -6.08
CA ILE A 124 3.68 8.98 -7.23
C ILE A 124 2.74 10.02 -7.83
N ASP A 125 1.91 10.66 -7.00
CA ASP A 125 0.92 11.64 -7.44
C ASP A 125 1.60 12.86 -8.10
N GLN A 126 2.75 13.30 -7.56
CA GLN A 126 3.59 14.34 -8.17
C GLN A 126 4.11 13.91 -9.54
N SER A 127 4.66 12.70 -9.66
CA SER A 127 5.14 12.20 -10.95
C SER A 127 4.03 12.04 -11.97
N LEU A 128 2.86 11.52 -11.59
CA LEU A 128 1.69 11.45 -12.47
C LEU A 128 1.27 12.84 -12.97
N THR A 129 1.33 13.84 -12.08
CA THR A 129 1.08 15.24 -12.45
C THR A 129 2.09 15.72 -13.50
N HIS A 130 3.40 15.53 -13.27
CA HIS A 130 4.42 15.91 -14.26
C HIS A 130 4.28 15.14 -15.57
N THR A 131 3.99 13.83 -15.53
CA THR A 131 3.72 13.02 -16.73
C THR A 131 2.56 13.60 -17.54
N SER A 132 1.46 13.98 -16.90
CA SER A 132 0.31 14.58 -17.60
C SER A 132 0.65 15.93 -18.24
N LYS A 133 1.47 16.76 -17.57
CA LYS A 133 1.91 18.05 -18.09
C LYS A 133 2.86 17.90 -19.28
N VAL A 134 3.85 17.01 -19.18
CA VAL A 134 4.77 16.70 -20.29
C VAL A 134 3.99 16.16 -21.47
N LEU A 135 3.05 15.22 -21.26
CA LEU A 135 2.21 14.68 -22.32
C LEU A 135 1.39 15.78 -23.01
N THR A 136 0.75 16.66 -22.23
CA THR A 136 -0.05 17.78 -22.75
C THR A 136 0.83 18.76 -23.54
N TRP A 137 2.04 19.06 -23.05
CA TRP A 137 3.00 19.92 -23.73
C TRP A 137 3.49 19.30 -25.04
N VAL A 138 3.84 18.01 -25.03
CA VAL A 138 4.28 17.26 -26.22
C VAL A 138 3.16 17.20 -27.27
N GLN A 139 1.91 16.97 -26.86
CA GLN A 139 0.76 16.99 -27.76
C GLN A 139 0.48 18.37 -28.34
N SER A 140 0.57 19.42 -27.53
CA SER A 140 0.34 20.81 -27.97
C SER A 140 1.40 21.28 -28.98
N ASN A 141 2.62 20.76 -28.86
CA ASN A 141 3.75 21.10 -29.73
C ASN A 141 4.02 20.02 -30.79
N ARG A 142 3.03 19.18 -31.13
CA ARG A 142 3.20 18.08 -32.10
C ARG A 142 3.58 18.56 -33.50
N SER A 143 3.07 19.71 -33.92
CA SER A 143 3.28 20.27 -35.26
C SER A 143 4.60 21.04 -35.41
N THR A 144 5.29 21.30 -34.32
CA THR A 144 6.56 22.05 -34.27
C THR A 144 7.63 21.13 -33.71
N PRO A 145 8.71 20.79 -34.46
CA PRO A 145 9.74 19.86 -34.03
C PRO A 145 10.65 20.48 -32.97
N LEU A 146 10.11 20.71 -31.78
CA LEU A 146 10.83 21.19 -30.61
C LEU A 146 11.48 19.99 -29.91
N LYS A 147 12.62 20.20 -29.26
CA LYS A 147 13.20 19.19 -28.39
C LYS A 147 12.37 19.04 -27.13
N VAL A 148 12.18 17.80 -26.65
CA VAL A 148 11.43 17.53 -25.42
C VAL A 148 12.12 18.12 -24.19
N THR A 149 13.44 18.30 -24.22
CA THR A 149 14.22 19.00 -23.17
C THR A 149 13.72 20.40 -22.83
N LEU A 150 12.99 21.07 -23.73
CA LEU A 150 12.43 22.40 -23.50
C LEU A 150 11.20 22.38 -22.57
N CYS A 151 10.67 21.21 -22.23
CA CYS A 151 9.59 21.09 -21.26
C CYS A 151 10.14 21.14 -19.83
N ASP A 152 9.75 22.16 -19.06
CA ASP A 152 10.21 22.35 -17.68
C ASP A 152 9.84 21.17 -16.76
N ASP A 153 8.73 20.48 -17.02
CA ASP A 153 8.26 19.35 -16.20
C ASP A 153 8.98 18.02 -16.50
N LEU A 154 9.81 17.94 -17.55
CA LEU A 154 10.53 16.73 -17.93
C LEU A 154 11.57 16.33 -16.88
N TRP A 155 12.40 17.27 -16.44
CA TRP A 155 13.49 17.01 -15.50
C TRP A 155 12.98 16.68 -14.08
N PRO A 156 11.95 17.38 -13.54
CA PRO A 156 11.27 16.95 -12.33
C PRO A 156 10.73 15.51 -12.42
N LEU A 157 10.13 15.12 -13.55
CA LEU A 157 9.67 13.75 -13.76
C LEU A 157 10.83 12.75 -13.69
N TYR A 158 11.92 13.02 -14.41
CA TYR A 158 13.13 12.19 -14.39
C TYR A 158 13.74 12.07 -12.98
N ALA A 159 13.86 13.18 -12.27
CA ALA A 159 14.35 13.21 -10.89
C ALA A 159 13.47 12.41 -9.94
N ASN A 160 12.14 12.51 -10.09
CA ASN A 160 11.21 11.74 -9.27
C ASN A 160 11.28 10.23 -9.57
N LEU A 161 11.41 9.83 -10.84
CA LEU A 161 11.58 8.40 -11.20
C LEU A 161 12.86 7.82 -10.59
N ASN A 162 13.98 8.55 -10.64
CA ASN A 162 15.22 8.14 -9.98
C ASN A 162 15.08 8.08 -8.45
N THR A 163 14.42 9.07 -7.86
CA THR A 163 14.13 9.08 -6.42
C THR A 163 13.28 7.86 -6.02
N MET A 164 12.27 7.51 -6.83
CA MET A 164 11.48 6.29 -6.61
C MET A 164 12.33 5.03 -6.74
N ASN A 165 13.22 4.93 -7.73
CA ASN A 165 14.12 3.79 -7.88
C ASN A 165 14.97 3.58 -6.61
N SER A 166 15.59 4.65 -6.09
CA SER A 166 16.34 4.61 -4.84
C SER A 166 15.46 4.23 -3.65
N GLN A 167 14.25 4.78 -3.54
CA GLN A 167 13.33 4.45 -2.44
C GLN A 167 12.82 3.01 -2.49
N ILE A 168 12.54 2.47 -3.69
CA ILE A 168 12.16 1.07 -3.86
C ILE A 168 13.32 0.17 -3.43
N MET A 169 14.56 0.56 -3.74
CA MET A 169 15.74 -0.17 -3.26
C MET A 169 15.85 -0.20 -1.74
N THR A 170 15.75 0.95 -1.10
CA THR A 170 15.76 1.03 0.36
C THR A 170 14.62 0.20 0.96
N ALA A 171 13.42 0.23 0.38
CA ALA A 171 12.29 -0.58 0.85
C ALA A 171 12.56 -2.09 0.70
N ILE A 172 13.19 -2.53 -0.39
CA ILE A 172 13.59 -3.93 -0.59
C ILE A 172 14.65 -4.35 0.44
N GLU A 173 15.61 -3.48 0.75
CA GLU A 173 16.66 -3.73 1.74
C GLU A 173 16.10 -3.81 3.16
N GLU A 174 15.22 -2.87 3.54
CA GLU A 174 14.51 -2.89 4.82
C GLU A 174 13.69 -4.18 5.01
N GLU A 175 13.03 -4.66 3.96
CA GLU A 175 12.26 -5.92 3.97
C GLU A 175 13.14 -7.18 3.89
N ARG A 176 14.43 -7.06 3.58
CA ARG A 176 15.42 -8.15 3.67
C ARG A 176 16.07 -8.23 5.05
N ALA A 177 16.22 -7.09 5.72
CA ALA A 177 16.85 -7.00 7.03
C ALA A 177 15.93 -7.40 8.20
N ARG A 178 14.61 -7.46 7.97
CA ARG A 178 13.58 -7.90 8.93
C ARG A 178 13.22 -9.36 8.77
#